data_AF-A0A537YX05-F1
#
_entry.id   AF-A0A537YX05-F1
#
_cell.length_a   1.000
_cell.length_b   1.000
_cell.length_c   1.000
_cell.angle_alpha   90.00
_cell.angle_beta   90.00
_cell.angle_gamma   90.00
#
_symmetry.space_group_name_H-M   'P 1'
#
loop_
_entity.id
_entity.type
_entity.pdbx_description
1 polymer ?
#
loop_
_entity_poly.entity_id
_entity_poly.type
_entity_poly.pdbx_seq_one_letter_code
_entity_poly.pdbx_strand_id
1 'polypeptide(L)'
;MQAQQAQSQLDAAYAGEVSFSGMLMDLSRVIPSDAYLSTFSATITGPAPATGGSTTATPLIGTMTTGGEAIGFDSLSIWLTRLELVQGWVNPWMPTIAADTAVPNAYTFTTSVDLTQDVETPRGRGEVTAGG
;
A
#
# COMPACT_ATOMS: atom_id res chain seq x y z
N MET A 1 -30.72 12.41 -19.52
CA MET A 1 -30.36 11.08 -20.06
C MET A 1 -28.86 10.96 -20.36
N GLN A 2 -28.22 11.86 -21.14
CA GLN A 2 -26.77 11.77 -21.44
C GLN A 2 -25.85 12.05 -20.24
N ALA A 3 -26.21 12.99 -19.34
CA ALA A 3 -25.40 13.32 -18.16
C ALA A 3 -25.27 12.16 -17.14
N GLN A 4 -26.32 11.36 -16.95
CA GLN A 4 -26.29 10.18 -16.08
C GLN A 4 -25.44 9.05 -16.65
N GLN A 5 -25.44 8.86 -17.97
CA GLN A 5 -24.58 7.87 -18.62
C GLN A 5 -23.10 8.26 -18.53
N ALA A 6 -22.78 9.55 -18.69
CA ALA A 6 -21.43 10.06 -18.50
C ALA A 6 -20.93 9.88 -17.05
N GLN A 7 -21.79 10.15 -16.05
CA GLN A 7 -21.47 9.92 -14.65
C GLN A 7 -21.19 8.43 -14.36
N SER A 8 -22.05 7.52 -14.84
CA SER A 8 -21.83 6.09 -14.65
C SER A 8 -20.55 5.55 -15.31
N GLN A 9 -20.12 6.15 -16.42
CA GLN A 9 -18.85 5.78 -17.08
C GLN A 9 -17.63 6.33 -16.34
N LEU A 10 -17.75 7.51 -15.71
CA LEU A 10 -16.69 8.07 -14.87
C LEU A 10 -16.56 7.27 -13.57
N ASP A 11 -17.67 6.94 -12.91
CA ASP A 11 -17.66 6.09 -11.72
C ASP A 11 -17.05 4.71 -12.02
N ALA A 12 -17.37 4.14 -13.19
CA ALA A 12 -16.74 2.89 -13.63
C ALA A 12 -15.26 3.04 -13.98
N ALA A 13 -14.83 4.20 -14.50
CA ALA A 13 -13.44 4.47 -14.84
C ALA A 13 -12.57 4.75 -13.60
N TYR A 14 -13.16 5.32 -12.55
CA TYR A 14 -12.48 5.60 -11.30
C TYR A 14 -12.62 4.48 -10.26
N ALA A 15 -13.47 3.47 -10.48
CA ALA A 15 -13.59 2.32 -9.59
C ALA A 15 -12.21 1.66 -9.34
N GLY A 16 -11.81 1.57 -8.08
CA GLY A 16 -10.50 1.04 -7.70
C GLY A 16 -9.32 1.99 -7.91
N GLU A 17 -9.56 3.30 -8.06
CA GLU A 17 -8.50 4.31 -8.16
C GLU A 17 -7.67 4.36 -6.87
N VAL A 18 -6.37 4.06 -6.99
CA VAL A 18 -5.37 4.15 -5.92
C VAL A 18 -4.40 5.31 -6.18
N SER A 19 -4.16 6.13 -5.16
CA SER A 19 -3.17 7.22 -5.25
C SER A 19 -1.77 6.74 -4.87
N PHE A 20 -0.97 6.37 -5.87
CA PHE A 20 0.43 5.99 -5.66
C PHE A 20 1.26 7.12 -5.04
N SER A 21 0.94 8.38 -5.34
CA SER A 21 1.61 9.52 -4.71
C SER A 21 1.28 9.62 -3.22
N GLY A 22 0.02 9.37 -2.83
CA GLY A 22 -0.37 9.30 -1.43
C GLY A 22 0.34 8.17 -0.71
N MET A 23 0.35 6.98 -1.33
CA MET A 23 1.02 5.81 -0.81
C MET A 23 2.53 6.03 -0.60
N LEU A 24 3.21 6.68 -1.55
CA LEU A 24 4.63 7.06 -1.42
C LEU A 24 4.85 8.09 -0.31
N MET A 25 3.91 9.01 -0.11
CA MET A 25 4.00 10.01 0.95
C MET A 25 3.83 9.35 2.33
N ASP A 26 2.88 8.43 2.47
CA ASP A 26 2.72 7.65 3.70
C ASP A 26 3.93 6.76 3.95
N LEU A 27 4.45 6.09 2.92
CA LEU A 27 5.69 5.32 2.99
C LEU A 27 6.85 6.17 3.50
N SER A 28 7.03 7.37 2.94
CA SER A 28 8.12 8.27 3.35
C SER A 28 8.06 8.66 4.83
N ARG A 29 6.86 8.73 5.41
CA ARG A 29 6.66 9.10 6.82
C ARG A 29 6.98 7.97 7.80
N VAL A 30 6.84 6.72 7.36
CA VAL A 30 7.06 5.56 8.22
C VAL A 30 8.51 5.06 8.20
N ILE A 31 9.33 5.49 7.24
CA ILE A 31 10.75 5.10 7.17
C ILE A 31 11.48 5.50 8.47
N PRO A 32 12.15 4.56 9.16
CA PRO A 32 13.02 4.86 10.30
C PRO A 32 14.16 5.81 9.93
N SER A 33 14.64 6.60 10.89
CA SER A 33 15.81 7.48 10.71
C SER A 33 17.07 6.73 10.27
N ASP A 34 17.17 5.47 10.69
CA ASP A 34 18.35 4.62 10.50
C ASP A 34 18.12 3.57 9.40
N ALA A 35 17.18 3.83 8.49
CA ALA A 35 16.93 3.00 7.32
C ALA A 35 16.72 3.86 6.06
N TYR A 36 17.10 3.33 4.91
CA TYR A 36 16.83 3.95 3.62
C TYR A 36 16.25 2.92 2.65
N LEU A 37 15.42 3.38 1.71
CA LEU A 37 14.83 2.55 0.67
C LEU A 37 15.53 2.82 -0.67
N SER A 38 15.83 1.76 -1.39
CA SER A 38 16.43 1.79 -2.74
C SER A 38 15.45 1.34 -3.82
N THR A 39 14.45 0.52 -3.47
CA THR A 39 13.45 0.03 -4.42
C THR A 39 12.04 0.12 -3.85
N PHE A 40 11.09 0.39 -4.73
CA PHE A 40 9.67 0.42 -4.47
C PHE A 40 8.92 -0.12 -5.68
N SER A 41 8.00 -1.04 -5.45
CA SER A 41 7.08 -1.57 -6.45
C SER A 41 5.73 -1.84 -5.80
N ALA A 42 4.65 -1.55 -6.52
CA ALA A 42 3.31 -1.81 -6.05
C ALA A 42 2.46 -2.31 -7.22
N THR A 43 1.72 -3.39 -6.98
CA THR A 43 0.82 -4.01 -7.95
C THR A 43 -0.58 -3.97 -7.38
N ILE A 44 -1.51 -3.35 -8.11
CA ILE A 44 -2.93 -3.33 -7.79
C ILE A 44 -3.61 -4.32 -8.73
N THR A 45 -4.27 -5.31 -8.15
CA THR A 45 -5.21 -6.17 -8.85
C THR A 45 -6.56 -5.48 -8.70
N GLY A 46 -7.08 -4.90 -9.78
CA GLY A 46 -8.37 -4.18 -9.73
C GLY A 46 -9.47 -5.02 -9.07
N PRO A 47 -10.54 -4.39 -8.56
CA PRO A 47 -11.56 -5.10 -7.80
C PRO A 47 -12.09 -6.29 -8.60
N ALA A 48 -12.15 -7.46 -7.95
CA ALA A 48 -12.79 -8.62 -8.54
C ALA A 48 -14.23 -8.23 -8.94
N PRO A 49 -14.74 -8.66 -10.11
CA PRO A 49 -16.12 -8.37 -10.50
C PRO A 49 -17.06 -8.74 -9.36
N ALA A 50 -17.90 -7.78 -8.93
CA ALA A 50 -18.80 -7.95 -7.80
C ALA A 50 -19.65 -9.22 -7.98
N THR A 51 -19.24 -10.32 -7.35
CA THR A 51 -20.01 -11.55 -7.29
C THR A 51 -20.75 -11.50 -5.98
N GLY A 52 -22.09 -11.43 -6.04
CA GLY A 52 -22.95 -11.26 -4.87
C GLY A 52 -22.69 -12.31 -3.80
N GLY A 53 -21.93 -11.93 -2.78
CA GLY A 53 -21.59 -12.76 -1.63
C GLY A 53 -21.02 -11.87 -0.55
N SER A 54 -21.80 -11.60 0.49
CA SER A 54 -21.37 -10.83 1.66
C SER A 54 -20.37 -11.67 2.46
N THR A 55 -19.09 -11.34 2.36
CA THR A 55 -18.08 -11.72 3.35
C THR A 55 -17.43 -10.45 3.86
N THR A 56 -17.55 -10.20 5.16
CA THR A 56 -17.01 -9.05 5.92
C THR A 56 -15.48 -9.13 6.08
N ALA A 57 -14.75 -9.33 4.99
CA ALA A 57 -13.31 -9.19 4.94
C ALA A 57 -13.00 -8.03 4.01
N THR A 58 -12.24 -7.03 4.48
CA THR A 58 -11.74 -5.96 3.61
C THR A 58 -10.95 -6.62 2.48
N PRO A 59 -11.38 -6.48 1.21
CA PRO A 59 -10.75 -7.22 0.13
C PRO A 59 -9.32 -6.75 -0.05
N LEU A 60 -8.38 -7.70 -0.22
CA LEU A 60 -7.03 -7.41 -0.69
C LEU A 60 -7.12 -6.99 -2.16
N ILE A 61 -6.57 -5.83 -2.47
CA ILE A 61 -6.55 -5.25 -3.82
C ILE A 61 -5.15 -5.25 -4.41
N GLY A 62 -4.12 -5.70 -3.69
CA GLY A 62 -2.77 -5.66 -4.23
C GLY A 62 -1.68 -5.98 -3.21
N THR A 63 -0.45 -5.79 -3.65
CA THR A 63 0.75 -5.97 -2.85
C THR A 63 1.75 -4.87 -3.13
N MET A 64 2.43 -4.41 -2.09
CA MET A 64 3.56 -3.48 -2.17
C MET A 64 4.84 -4.19 -1.74
N THR A 65 5.92 -3.98 -2.46
CA THR A 65 7.26 -4.48 -2.12
C THR A 65 8.26 -3.33 -2.13
N THR A 66 9.04 -3.25 -1.06
CA THR A 66 10.12 -2.27 -0.88
C THR A 66 11.42 -2.98 -0.57
N GLY A 67 12.54 -2.42 -0.98
CA GLY A 67 13.87 -2.91 -0.64
C GLY A 67 14.77 -1.77 -0.21
N GLY A 68 15.72 -2.08 0.67
CA GLY A 68 16.56 -1.07 1.29
C GLY A 68 17.60 -1.65 2.22
N GLU A 69 18.14 -0.80 3.07
CA GLU A 69 19.11 -1.15 4.10
C GLU A 69 18.77 -0.41 5.39
N ALA A 70 19.02 -1.05 6.52
CA ALA A 70 18.82 -0.48 7.84
C ALA A 70 20.02 -0.76 8.75
N ILE A 71 20.28 0.16 9.68
CA ILE A 71 21.29 -0.01 10.71
C ILE A 71 20.63 -0.67 11.93
N GLY A 72 21.04 -1.91 12.20
CA GLY A 72 20.57 -2.70 13.32
C GLY A 72 19.24 -3.40 13.08
N PHE A 73 19.05 -4.51 13.78
CA PHE A 73 17.83 -5.32 13.70
C PHE A 73 16.61 -4.64 14.37
N ASP A 74 16.86 -3.73 15.31
CA ASP A 74 15.81 -2.92 15.96
C ASP A 74 15.09 -2.03 14.93
N SER A 75 15.84 -1.39 14.03
CA SER A 75 15.31 -0.58 12.93
C SER A 75 14.39 -1.38 12.00
N LEU A 76 14.71 -2.64 11.72
CA LEU A 76 13.87 -3.55 10.93
C LEU A 76 12.55 -3.88 11.64
N SER A 77 12.60 -4.07 12.97
CA SER A 77 11.43 -4.38 13.80
C SER A 77 10.49 -3.17 13.91
N ILE A 78 11.07 -1.98 14.13
CA ILE A 78 10.36 -0.70 14.11
C ILE A 78 9.73 -0.47 12.74
N TRP A 79 10.46 -0.77 11.66
CA TRP A 79 9.95 -0.64 10.29
C TRP A 79 8.68 -1.47 10.07
N LEU A 80 8.71 -2.78 10.37
CA LEU A 80 7.54 -3.66 10.26
C LEU A 80 6.36 -3.12 11.08
N THR A 81 6.62 -2.72 12.33
CA THR A 81 5.57 -2.17 13.21
C THR A 81 4.94 -0.91 12.63
N ARG A 82 5.74 -0.01 12.04
CA ARG A 82 5.23 1.23 11.44
C ARG A 82 4.43 0.98 10.17
N LEU A 83 4.77 -0.05 9.39
CA LEU A 83 3.98 -0.44 8.22
C LEU A 83 2.56 -0.89 8.61
N GLU A 84 2.40 -1.60 9.74
CA GLU A 84 1.08 -2.02 10.25
C GLU A 84 0.19 -0.86 10.70
N LEU A 85 0.77 0.31 10.98
CA LEU A 85 0.02 1.49 11.42
C LEU A 85 -0.59 2.28 10.26
N VAL A 86 -0.18 2.00 9.03
CA VAL A 86 -0.70 2.71 7.85
C VAL A 86 -2.03 2.12 7.45
N GLN A 87 -3.04 2.97 7.33
CA GLN A 87 -4.38 2.53 6.95
C GLN A 87 -4.34 1.85 5.57
N GLY A 88 -4.95 0.66 5.52
CA GLY A 88 -5.05 -0.14 4.32
C GLY A 88 -3.84 -1.02 4.00
N TRP A 89 -2.79 -0.95 4.81
CA TRP A 89 -1.64 -1.84 4.74
C TRP A 89 -1.79 -2.92 5.79
N VAL A 90 -1.73 -4.18 5.38
CA VAL A 90 -1.91 -5.32 6.28
C VAL A 90 -0.85 -6.37 6.01
N ASN A 91 -0.61 -7.20 7.02
CA ASN A 91 0.31 -8.33 6.92
C ASN A 91 1.67 -7.92 6.32
N PRO A 92 2.48 -7.07 6.96
CA PRO A 92 3.83 -6.81 6.48
C PRO A 92 4.77 -7.96 6.85
N TRP A 93 5.61 -8.39 5.90
CA TRP A 93 6.63 -9.41 6.13
C TRP A 93 7.94 -9.06 5.42
N MET A 94 9.05 -9.62 5.91
CA MET A 94 10.36 -9.50 5.27
C MET A 94 10.75 -10.82 4.61
N PRO A 95 10.64 -10.95 3.28
CA PRO A 95 11.04 -12.18 2.60
C PRO A 95 12.56 -12.38 2.60
N THR A 96 13.37 -11.31 2.64
CA THR A 96 14.83 -11.43 2.68
C THR A 96 15.44 -10.46 3.68
N ILE A 97 16.41 -10.94 4.47
CA ILE A 97 17.28 -10.12 5.32
C ILE A 97 18.69 -10.69 5.20
N ALA A 98 19.68 -9.83 4.96
CA ALA A 98 21.09 -10.22 4.90
C ALA A 98 21.97 -9.14 5.53
N ALA A 99 22.93 -9.55 6.36
CA ALA A 99 23.93 -8.63 6.89
C ALA A 99 24.78 -8.06 5.75
N ASP A 100 24.97 -6.75 5.74
CA ASP A 100 25.97 -6.14 4.87
C ASP A 100 27.36 -6.40 5.45
N THR A 101 28.28 -6.81 4.57
CA THR A 101 29.66 -7.08 4.92
C THR A 101 30.56 -5.84 4.79
N ALA A 102 30.09 -4.80 4.11
CA ALA A 102 30.80 -3.54 3.94
C ALA A 102 30.60 -2.58 5.12
N VAL A 103 29.39 -2.54 5.69
CA VAL A 103 29.05 -1.66 6.82
C VAL A 103 28.70 -2.50 8.06
N PRO A 104 29.43 -2.34 9.18
CA PRO A 104 29.12 -3.04 10.42
C PRO A 104 27.69 -2.74 10.90
N ASN A 105 26.97 -3.79 11.32
CA ASN A 105 25.59 -3.69 11.83
C ASN A 105 24.57 -3.16 10.82
N ALA A 106 24.88 -3.11 9.52
CA ALA A 106 23.91 -2.83 8.48
C ALA A 106 23.29 -4.12 7.94
N TYR A 107 22.03 -4.04 7.53
CA TYR A 107 21.26 -5.15 6.99
C TYR A 107 20.52 -4.71 5.74
N THR A 108 20.80 -5.38 4.63
CA THR A 108 19.99 -5.27 3.42
C THR A 108 18.72 -6.10 3.59
N PHE A 109 17.59 -5.55 3.18
CA PHE A 109 16.30 -6.20 3.36
C PHE A 109 15.37 -5.97 2.18
N THR A 110 14.41 -6.86 2.03
CA THR A 110 13.17 -6.61 1.29
C THR A 110 12.00 -6.77 2.23
N THR A 111 10.94 -6.00 1.99
CA THR A 111 9.70 -6.03 2.74
C THR A 111 8.56 -6.07 1.76
N SER A 112 7.55 -6.88 2.05
CA SER A 112 6.32 -6.97 1.30
C SER A 112 5.14 -6.74 2.24
N VAL A 113 4.09 -6.14 1.72
CA VAL A 113 2.88 -5.74 2.46
C VAL A 113 1.68 -5.99 1.57
N ASP A 114 0.61 -6.53 2.14
CA ASP A 114 -0.66 -6.68 1.44
C ASP A 114 -1.45 -5.37 1.52
N LEU A 115 -2.06 -4.98 0.39
CA LEU A 115 -2.86 -3.77 0.28
C LEU A 115 -4.34 -4.14 0.25
N THR A 116 -5.13 -3.46 1.07
CA THR A 116 -6.59 -3.62 1.12
C THR A 116 -7.30 -2.48 0.42
N GLN A 117 -8.62 -2.61 0.22
CA GLN A 117 -9.45 -1.58 -0.40
C GLN A 117 -9.33 -0.18 0.25
N ASP A 118 -8.89 -0.09 1.50
CA ASP A 118 -8.72 1.19 2.18
C ASP A 118 -7.65 2.10 1.57
N VAL A 119 -6.75 1.56 0.73
CA VAL A 119 -5.77 2.37 -0.03
C VAL A 119 -6.38 3.06 -1.25
N GLU A 120 -7.62 2.71 -1.62
CA GLU A 120 -8.36 3.42 -2.66
C GLU A 120 -8.66 4.85 -2.23
N THR A 121 -8.59 5.76 -3.19
CA THR A 121 -9.04 7.15 -3.00
C THR A 121 -10.55 7.18 -2.70
N PRO A 122 -11.07 8.26 -2.10
CA PRO A 122 -12.53 8.42 -1.93
C PRO A 122 -13.30 8.26 -3.25
N ARG A 123 -12.73 8.70 -4.38
CA ARG A 123 -13.30 8.48 -5.71
C ARG A 123 -13.25 7.01 -6.11
N GLY A 124 -12.13 6.34 -5.85
CA GLY A 124 -11.93 4.91 -6.01
C GLY A 124 -12.97 4.05 -5.30
N ARG A 125 -13.33 4.44 -4.08
CA ARG A 125 -14.36 3.80 -3.26
C ARG A 125 -15.80 4.17 -3.65
N GLY A 126 -15.99 5.09 -4.60
CA GLY A 126 -17.31 5.63 -4.94
C GLY A 126 -17.90 6.57 -3.89
N GLU A 127 -17.09 7.07 -2.94
CA GLU A 127 -17.47 8.02 -1.89
C GLU A 127 -17.52 9.48 -2.41
N VAL A 128 -17.83 9.69 -3.69
CA VAL A 128 -18.02 11.04 -4.21
C VAL A 128 -19.22 11.66 -3.47
N THR A 129 -18.91 12.48 -2.48
CA THR A 129 -19.87 13.29 -1.73
C THR A 129 -20.73 14.06 -2.73
N ALA A 130 -22.01 13.68 -2.80
CA ALA A 130 -23.04 14.58 -3.27
C ALA A 130 -23.04 15.79 -2.32
N GLY A 131 -22.38 16.88 -2.70
CA GLY A 131 -22.30 18.06 -1.87
C GLY A 131 -21.75 19.27 -2.59
N GLY A 132 -22.65 20.13 -3.08
CA GLY A 132 -22.40 21.52 -3.45
C GLY A 132 -22.77 21.88 -4.87
#